data_AF-A0A7L4QVV6-F1
#
_entry.id   AF-A0A7L4QVV6-F1
#
_cell.length_a   1.000
_cell.length_b   1.000
_cell.length_c   1.000
_cell.angle_alpha   90.00
_cell.angle_beta   90.00
_cell.angle_gamma   90.00
#
_symmetry.space_group_name_H-M   'P 1'
#
loop_
_entity.id
_entity.type
_entity.pdbx_description
1 polymer ?
#
loop_
_entity_poly.entity_id
_entity_poly.type
_entity_poly.pdbx_seq_one_letter_code
_entity_poly.pdbx_strand_id
1 'polypeptide(L)' 'MRTPLEVSVLSRIRPTQEEKGHISRVAAELIAVASGIGRAEPLIVGSVARETYIRGDRDLDLFLLFEPDLPREELERE' A
#
# COMPACT_ATOMS: atom_id res chain seq x y z
N MET A 1 13.47 9.38 25.73
CA MET A 1 12.58 8.38 26.34
C MET A 1 11.14 8.83 26.11
N ARG A 2 10.20 7.95 25.77
CA ARG A 2 8.82 8.38 25.51
C ARG A 2 8.09 8.70 26.81
N THR A 3 7.28 9.74 26.77
CA THR A 3 6.37 10.19 27.82
C THR A 3 5.23 9.16 28.05
N PRO A 4 4.66 9.04 29.27
CA PRO A 4 3.49 8.19 29.50
C PRO A 4 2.30 8.52 28.58
N LEU A 5 2.12 9.81 28.26
CA LEU A 5 1.09 10.25 27.32
C LEU A 5 1.38 9.75 25.90
N GLU A 6 2.63 9.85 25.45
CA GLU A 6 3.04 9.36 24.13
C GLU A 6 2.82 7.85 24.01
N VAL A 7 3.14 7.07 25.05
CA VAL A 7 2.90 5.62 25.07
C VAL A 7 1.40 5.31 24.96
N SER A 8 0.56 6.04 25.70
CA SER A 8 -0.90 5.90 25.68
C SER A 8 -1.51 6.24 24.31
N VAL A 9 -0.99 7.27 23.64
CA VAL A 9 -1.46 7.63 22.29
C VAL A 9 -0.99 6.60 21.25
N LEU A 10 0.28 6.19 21.30
CA LEU A 10 0.83 5.21 20.36
C LEU A 10 0.10 3.86 20.39
N SER A 11 -0.38 3.42 21.56
CA SER A 11 -1.16 2.18 21.65
C SER A 11 -2.53 2.26 20.96
N ARG A 12 -3.05 3.49 20.74
CA ARG A 12 -4.32 3.76 20.07
C ARG A 12 -4.15 3.96 18.56
N ILE A 13 -3.08 4.60 18.14
CA ILE A 13 -2.87 4.97 16.72
C ILE A 13 -2.03 3.95 15.94
N ARG A 14 -1.28 3.06 16.60
CA ARG A 14 -0.52 2.04 15.87
C ARG A 14 -1.45 0.92 15.38
N PRO A 15 -1.34 0.52 14.10
CA PRO A 15 -2.03 -0.66 13.60
C PRO A 15 -1.73 -1.88 14.47
N THR A 16 -2.78 -2.65 14.75
CA THR A 16 -2.67 -3.95 15.42
C THR A 16 -2.01 -4.98 14.51
N GLN A 17 -1.54 -6.09 15.09
CA GLN A 17 -0.96 -7.17 14.29
C GLN A 17 -2.00 -7.82 13.35
N GLU A 18 -3.27 -7.84 13.77
CA GLU A 18 -4.37 -8.31 12.93
C GLU A 18 -4.58 -7.40 11.71
N GLU A 19 -4.63 -6.08 11.92
CA GLU A 19 -4.75 -5.11 10.82
C GLU A 19 -3.57 -5.21 9.85
N LYS A 20 -2.34 -5.31 10.36
CA LYS A 20 -1.14 -5.52 9.53
C LYS A 20 -1.24 -6.79 8.69
N GLY A 21 -1.68 -7.88 9.31
CA GLY A 21 -1.85 -9.17 8.63
C GLY A 21 -2.94 -9.12 7.57
N HIS A 22 -4.05 -8.42 7.85
CA HIS A 22 -5.11 -8.22 6.87
C HIS A 22 -4.63 -7.38 5.67
N ILE A 23 -4.00 -6.23 5.92
CA ILE A 23 -3.46 -5.36 4.86
C ILE A 23 -2.43 -6.12 4.01
N SER A 24 -1.56 -6.91 4.63
CA SER A 24 -0.55 -7.70 3.89
C SER A 24 -1.19 -8.73 2.97
N ARG A 25 -2.29 -9.39 3.41
CA ARG A 25 -3.03 -10.32 2.56
C ARG A 25 -3.70 -9.63 1.38
N VAL A 26 -4.40 -8.52 1.64
CA VAL A 26 -5.06 -7.74 0.59
C VAL A 26 -4.05 -7.19 -0.41
N ALA A 27 -2.91 -6.66 0.04
CA ALA A 27 -1.84 -6.19 -0.84
C ALA A 27 -1.29 -7.31 -1.74
N ALA A 28 -1.10 -8.51 -1.19
CA ALA A 28 -0.65 -9.67 -1.97
C ALA A 28 -1.70 -10.12 -3.02
N GLU A 29 -2.99 -10.11 -2.65
CA GLU A 29 -4.09 -10.41 -3.58
C GLU A 29 -4.16 -9.36 -4.71
N LEU A 30 -4.03 -8.08 -4.38
CA LEU A 30 -4.00 -6.99 -5.37
C LEU A 30 -2.82 -7.13 -6.34
N ILE A 31 -1.62 -7.41 -5.83
CA ILE A 31 -0.44 -7.68 -6.68
C ILE A 31 -0.71 -8.87 -7.61
N ALA A 32 -1.27 -9.97 -7.09
CA ALA A 32 -1.53 -11.17 -7.87
C ALA A 32 -2.52 -10.91 -9.01
N VAL A 33 -3.60 -10.14 -8.74
CA VAL A 33 -4.56 -9.75 -9.77
C VAL A 33 -3.92 -8.80 -10.78
N ALA A 34 -3.22 -7.75 -10.32
CA ALA A 34 -2.63 -6.73 -11.16
C ALA A 34 -1.49 -7.27 -12.04
N SER A 35 -0.76 -8.29 -11.58
CA SER A 35 0.28 -8.96 -12.38
C SER A 35 -0.27 -9.65 -13.63
N GLY A 36 -1.59 -9.89 -13.70
CA GLY A 36 -2.27 -10.43 -14.87
C GLY A 36 -2.84 -9.36 -15.81
N ILE A 37 -2.69 -8.07 -15.50
CA ILE A 37 -3.29 -6.96 -16.25
C ILE A 37 -2.22 -6.32 -17.15
N GLY A 38 -2.46 -6.37 -18.46
CA GLY A 38 -1.64 -5.67 -19.45
C GLY A 38 -0.16 -6.06 -19.41
N ARG A 39 0.71 -5.11 -19.73
CA ARG A 39 2.17 -5.26 -19.68
C ARG A 39 2.80 -4.45 -18.55
N ALA A 40 2.07 -4.28 -17.45
CA ALA A 40 2.52 -3.45 -16.34
C ALA A 40 3.03 -4.28 -15.16
N GLU A 41 4.06 -3.79 -14.48
CA GLU A 41 4.54 -4.35 -13.22
C GLU A 41 3.83 -3.66 -12.04
N PRO A 42 3.09 -4.39 -11.19
CA PRO A 42 2.44 -3.80 -10.02
C PRO A 42 3.42 -3.50 -8.89
N LEU A 43 3.30 -2.32 -8.29
CA LEU A 43 4.11 -1.87 -7.16
C LEU A 43 3.24 -1.26 -6.06
N ILE A 44 3.30 -1.83 -4.85
CA ILE A 44 2.68 -1.22 -3.65
C ILE A 44 3.52 -0.04 -3.19
N VAL A 45 2.89 1.11 -3.01
CA VAL A 45 3.53 2.36 -2.60
C VAL A 45 2.82 2.95 -1.38
N GLY A 46 2.99 4.24 -1.13
CA GLY A 46 2.23 4.95 -0.11
C GLY A 46 2.61 4.63 1.34
N SER A 47 1.67 4.88 2.24
CA SER A 47 1.84 4.75 3.69
C SER A 47 2.05 3.30 4.14
N VAL A 48 1.43 2.34 3.44
CA VAL A 48 1.60 0.90 3.68
C VAL A 48 3.01 0.46 3.33
N ALA A 49 3.52 0.83 2.16
CA ALA A 49 4.89 0.49 1.76
C ALA A 49 5.96 1.09 2.70
N ARG A 50 5.65 2.21 3.37
CA ARG A 50 6.56 2.92 4.28
C ARG A 50 6.33 2.61 5.76
N GLU A 51 5.37 1.75 6.09
CA GLU A 51 4.96 1.43 7.46
C GLU A 51 4.54 2.65 8.31
N THR A 52 3.97 3.68 7.67
CA THR A 52 3.56 4.93 8.33
C THR A 52 2.06 5.10 8.49
N TYR A 53 1.26 4.12 8.08
CA TYR A 53 -0.21 4.17 8.21
C TYR A 53 -0.66 4.02 9.66
N ILE A 54 -1.82 4.61 9.95
CA ILE A 54 -2.41 4.67 11.29
C ILE A 54 -3.50 3.61 11.45
N ARG A 55 -3.79 3.21 12.68
CA ARG A 55 -4.90 2.30 12.99
C ARG A 55 -6.21 2.83 12.41
N GLY A 56 -7.00 1.93 11.82
CA GLY A 56 -8.28 2.27 11.20
C GLY A 56 -8.16 2.97 9.84
N ASP A 57 -6.97 3.42 9.46
CA ASP A 57 -6.66 3.86 8.10
C ASP A 57 -6.30 2.62 7.26
N ARG A 58 -6.99 2.46 6.13
CA ARG A 58 -6.93 1.26 5.28
C ARG A 58 -6.75 1.62 3.81
N ASP A 59 -6.01 2.68 3.56
CA ASP A 59 -5.69 3.09 2.20
C ASP A 59 -4.47 2.30 1.69
N LEU A 60 -4.67 1.63 0.54
CA LEU A 60 -3.64 0.88 -0.17
C LEU A 60 -3.40 1.54 -1.53
N ASP A 61 -2.18 2.04 -1.72
CA ASP A 61 -1.74 2.63 -2.98
C ASP A 61 -1.02 1.58 -3.84
N LEU A 62 -1.53 1.32 -5.04
CA LEU A 62 -0.93 0.43 -6.03
C LEU A 62 -0.65 1.20 -7.32
N PHE A 63 0.60 1.19 -7.76
CA PHE A 63 1.01 1.73 -9.05
C PHE A 63 1.20 0.60 -10.06
N LEU A 64 0.82 0.84 -11.31
CA LEU A 64 1.12 -0.03 -12.44
C LEU A 64 2.26 0.63 -13.22
N LEU A 65 3.42 -0.03 -13.25
CA LEU A 65 4.62 0.47 -13.92
C LEU A 65 4.63 -0.04 -15.35
N PHE A 66 4.56 0.87 -16.31
CA PHE A 66 4.69 0.57 -17.74
C PHE A 66 6.10 0.91 -18.23
N GLU A 67 6.44 0.40 -19.42
CA GLU A 67 7.70 0.74 -20.08
C GLU A 67 7.82 2.27 -20.27
N PRO A 68 9.01 2.85 -20.04
CA PRO A 68 9.19 4.30 -20.02
C PRO A 68 9.06 4.95 -21.40
N ASP A 69 9.16 4.17 -22.47
CA ASP A 69 8.98 4.60 -23.86
C ASP A 69 7.51 4.50 -24.34
N LEU A 70 6.59 3.98 -23.52
CA LEU A 70 5.17 3.93 -23.82
C LEU A 70 4.60 5.36 -23.93
N PRO A 71 4.05 5.76 -25.09
CA PRO A 71 3.45 7.08 -25.25
C PRO A 71 2.26 7.28 -24.32
N ARG A 72 2.03 8.53 -23.90
CA ARG A 72 0.94 8.89 -22.99
C ARG A 72 -0.44 8.52 -23.58
N GLU A 73 -0.62 8.71 -24.88
CA GLU A 73 -1.87 8.41 -25.58
C GLU A 73 -2.16 6.91 -25.64
N GLU A 74 -1.13 6.06 -25.60
CA GLU A 74 -1.27 4.60 -25.54
C GLU A 74 -1.53 4.15 -24.10
N LEU A 75 -0.82 4.71 -23.13
CA LEU A 75 -1.05 4.47 -21.70
C LEU A 75 -2.51 4.78 -21.28
N GLU A 76 -3.13 5.81 -21.84
CA GLU A 76 -4.54 6.16 -21.56
C GLU A 76 -5.56 5.16 -22.15
N ARG A 77 -5.11 4.21 -22.97
CA ARG A 77 -5.96 3.19 -23.63
C ARG A 77 -5.79 1.78 -23.09
N GLU A 78 -4.79 1.53 -22.25
CA GLU A 78 -4.62 0.28 -21.47
C GLU A 78 -5.65 0.20 -20.33
#